data_AF-A0A496LSI2-F1
#
_entry.id   AF-A0A496LSI2-F1
#
_cell.length_a   1.000
_cell.length_b   1.000
_cell.length_c   1.000
_cell.angle_alpha   90.00
_cell.angle_beta   90.00
_cell.angle_gamma   90.00
#
_symmetry.space_group_name_H-M   'P 1'
#
loop_
_entity.id
_entity.type
_entity.pdbx_description
1 polymer ?
#
loop_
_entity_poly.entity_id
_entity_poly.type
_entity_poly.pdbx_seq_one_letter_code
_entity_poly.pdbx_strand_id
1 'polypeptide(L)'
;MSEDGILLALGYSVNDATVAQLRGILSKCDFEDNELDRIVGLNDKLKIYGAHVAMSNSNPYFKIKNDATNEERKTAAEEIIRSWSEKFKLKLQKVAGKETYYVLGRQISKN
;
A
#
# COMPACT_ATOMS: atom_id res chain seq x y z
N MET A 1 -7.15 -10.95 9.12
CA MET A 1 -8.47 -10.43 8.68
C MET A 1 -9.00 -11.27 7.52
N SER A 2 -10.30 -11.19 7.18
CA SER A 2 -10.80 -11.72 5.89
C SER A 2 -10.44 -10.78 4.73
N GLU A 3 -10.36 -11.31 3.50
CA GLU A 3 -10.13 -10.54 2.27
C GLU A 3 -11.13 -9.37 2.14
N ASP A 4 -12.39 -9.64 2.42
CA ASP A 4 -13.48 -8.67 2.43
C ASP A 4 -13.25 -7.53 3.44
N GLY A 5 -12.77 -7.86 4.64
CA GLY A 5 -12.47 -6.87 5.67
C GLY A 5 -11.36 -5.92 5.24
N ILE A 6 -10.36 -6.43 4.52
CA ILE A 6 -9.26 -5.62 3.99
C ILE A 6 -9.75 -4.71 2.87
N LEU A 7 -10.57 -5.23 1.94
CA LEU A 7 -11.17 -4.43 0.88
C LEU A 7 -11.96 -3.27 1.47
N LEU A 8 -12.82 -3.53 2.45
CA LEU A 8 -13.60 -2.51 3.16
C LEU A 8 -12.71 -1.49 3.87
N ALA A 9 -11.67 -1.94 4.57
CA ALA A 9 -10.75 -1.05 5.28
C ALA A 9 -9.95 -0.12 4.33
N LEU A 10 -9.66 -0.61 3.13
CA LEU A 10 -9.06 0.15 2.04
C LEU A 10 -10.07 1.01 1.25
N GLY A 11 -11.37 0.91 1.56
CA GLY A 11 -12.44 1.70 0.91
C GLY A 11 -12.94 1.11 -0.41
N TYR A 12 -12.70 -0.17 -0.65
CA TYR A 12 -13.19 -0.90 -1.82
C TYR A 12 -14.50 -1.62 -1.51
N SER A 13 -15.40 -1.67 -2.50
CA SER A 13 -16.55 -2.56 -2.47
C SER A 13 -16.10 -4.01 -2.62
N VAL A 14 -16.67 -4.90 -1.81
CA VAL A 14 -16.43 -6.34 -1.90
C VAL A 14 -17.19 -6.88 -3.10
N ASN A 15 -16.47 -7.27 -4.15
CA ASN A 15 -17.01 -7.94 -5.33
C ASN A 15 -15.95 -8.87 -5.95
N ASP A 16 -16.35 -9.75 -6.86
CA ASP A 16 -15.44 -10.74 -7.46
C ASP A 16 -14.21 -10.10 -8.12
N ALA A 17 -14.36 -8.89 -8.71
CA ALA A 17 -13.26 -8.19 -9.35
C ALA A 17 -12.23 -7.67 -8.34
N THR A 18 -12.66 -7.05 -7.24
CA THR A 18 -11.77 -6.53 -6.19
C THR A 18 -11.12 -7.65 -5.39
N VAL A 19 -11.86 -8.74 -5.13
CA VAL A 19 -11.33 -9.95 -4.50
C VAL A 19 -10.29 -10.60 -5.40
N ALA A 20 -10.57 -10.77 -6.70
CA ALA A 20 -9.60 -11.33 -7.64
C ALA A 20 -8.35 -10.44 -7.76
N GLN A 21 -8.51 -9.12 -7.73
CA GLN A 21 -7.39 -8.18 -7.74
C GLN A 21 -6.54 -8.29 -6.48
N LEU A 22 -7.16 -8.36 -5.29
CA LEU A 22 -6.46 -8.55 -4.02
C LEU A 22 -5.69 -9.87 -4.02
N ARG A 23 -6.32 -10.98 -4.42
CA ARG A 23 -5.66 -12.29 -4.55
C ARG A 23 -4.52 -12.27 -5.55
N GLY A 24 -4.67 -11.56 -6.67
CA GLY A 24 -3.60 -11.38 -7.65
C GLY A 24 -2.38 -10.67 -7.06
N ILE A 25 -2.60 -9.64 -6.23
CA ILE A 25 -1.53 -8.94 -5.50
C ILE A 25 -0.86 -9.89 -4.49
N LEU A 26 -1.66 -10.60 -3.68
CA LEU A 26 -1.18 -11.56 -2.69
C LEU A 26 -0.42 -12.74 -3.29
N SER A 27 -0.78 -13.15 -4.50
CA SER A 27 -0.06 -14.23 -5.21
C SER A 27 1.27 -13.75 -5.83
N LYS A 28 1.41 -12.46 -6.11
CA LYS A 28 2.59 -11.87 -6.77
C LYS A 28 3.60 -11.30 -5.78
N CYS A 29 3.10 -10.68 -4.73
CA CYS A 29 3.89 -10.24 -3.60
C CYS A 29 3.89 -11.36 -2.58
N ASP A 30 5.07 -11.82 -2.17
CA ASP A 30 5.27 -12.83 -1.13
C ASP A 30 4.90 -12.24 0.25
N PHE A 31 3.62 -11.94 0.42
CA PHE A 31 3.03 -11.35 1.61
C PHE A 31 2.51 -12.46 2.52
N GLU A 32 2.94 -12.44 3.77
CA GLU A 32 2.32 -13.20 4.86
C GLU A 32 0.95 -12.60 5.20
N ASP A 33 0.08 -13.40 5.83
CA ASP A 33 -1.26 -12.96 6.26
C ASP A 33 -1.25 -11.65 7.07
N ASN A 34 -0.15 -11.40 7.80
CA ASN A 34 0.03 -10.21 8.62
C ASN A 34 0.44 -8.95 7.84
N GLU A 35 0.86 -9.04 6.57
CA GLU A 35 1.21 -7.86 5.77
C GLU A 35 -0.02 -7.02 5.41
N LEU A 36 -1.18 -7.66 5.23
CA LEU A 36 -2.43 -6.97 4.94
C LEU A 36 -2.87 -6.07 6.10
N ASP A 37 -2.77 -6.56 7.33
CA ASP A 37 -3.06 -5.77 8.53
C ASP A 37 -2.12 -4.55 8.65
N ARG A 38 -0.85 -4.71 8.23
CA ARG A 38 0.13 -3.61 8.19
C ARG A 38 -0.21 -2.58 7.11
N ILE A 39 -0.73 -3.02 5.96
CA ILE A 39 -1.18 -2.15 4.87
C ILE A 39 -2.42 -1.35 5.30
N VAL A 40 -3.39 -2.01 5.91
CA VAL A 40 -4.58 -1.34 6.47
C VAL A 40 -4.18 -0.32 7.54
N GLY A 41 -3.30 -0.70 8.47
CA GLY A 41 -2.80 0.21 9.49
C GLY A 41 -2.00 1.39 8.92
N LEU A 42 -1.28 1.20 7.81
CA LEU A 42 -0.64 2.29 7.08
C LEU A 42 -1.68 3.22 6.44
N ASN A 43 -2.68 2.66 5.77
CA ASN A 43 -3.75 3.42 5.13
C ASN A 43 -4.43 4.38 6.12
N ASP A 44 -4.78 3.90 7.30
CA ASP A 44 -5.45 4.72 8.32
C ASP A 44 -4.53 5.83 8.86
N LYS A 45 -3.23 5.55 9.01
CA LYS A 45 -2.25 6.58 9.38
C LYS A 45 -2.07 7.64 8.30
N LEU A 46 -2.13 7.25 7.03
CA LEU A 46 -1.90 8.16 5.91
C LEU A 46 -3.13 9.04 5.61
N LYS A 47 -4.35 8.55 5.87
CA LYS A 47 -5.61 9.28 5.59
C LYS A 47 -5.61 10.69 6.16
N ILE A 48 -5.11 10.88 7.38
CA ILE A 48 -5.08 12.20 8.05
C ILE A 48 -4.15 13.21 7.36
N TYR A 49 -3.14 12.71 6.63
CA TYR A 49 -2.20 13.54 5.87
C TYR A 49 -2.66 13.76 4.42
N GLY A 50 -3.76 13.14 3.97
CA GLY A 50 -4.19 13.19 2.57
C GLY A 50 -3.49 12.17 1.68
N ALA A 51 -2.91 11.12 2.27
CA ALA A 51 -2.37 9.98 1.55
C ALA A 51 -3.21 8.72 1.85
N HIS A 52 -3.18 7.73 0.96
CA HIS A 52 -3.93 6.49 1.16
C HIS A 52 -3.29 5.33 0.39
N VAL A 53 -3.61 4.11 0.81
CA VAL A 53 -3.22 2.90 0.08
C VAL A 53 -4.34 2.48 -0.84
N ALA A 54 -3.98 2.13 -2.07
CA ALA A 54 -4.89 1.67 -3.12
C ALA A 54 -4.31 0.46 -3.84
N MET A 55 -5.15 -0.29 -4.53
CA MET A 55 -4.73 -1.35 -5.46
C MET A 55 -4.35 -0.73 -6.81
N SER A 56 -3.28 -1.21 -7.43
CA SER A 56 -2.91 -0.81 -8.78
C SER A 56 -3.77 -1.55 -9.81
N ASN A 57 -4.26 -0.83 -10.82
CA ASN A 57 -5.09 -1.41 -11.88
C ASN A 57 -4.24 -2.02 -13.00
N SER A 58 -3.01 -1.53 -13.16
CA SER A 58 -2.10 -1.94 -14.25
C SER A 58 -1.11 -3.01 -13.83
N ASN A 59 -0.86 -3.14 -12.52
CA ASN A 59 0.10 -4.09 -11.97
C ASN A 59 -0.51 -4.73 -10.73
N PRO A 60 -0.21 -6.00 -10.42
CA PRO A 60 -0.68 -6.69 -9.22
C PRO A 60 0.14 -6.24 -7.99
N TYR A 61 0.13 -4.94 -7.69
CA TYR A 61 0.80 -4.34 -6.54
C TYR A 61 -0.12 -3.37 -5.80
N PHE A 62 0.11 -3.20 -4.49
CA PHE A 62 -0.42 -2.05 -3.78
C PHE A 62 0.33 -0.79 -4.21
N LYS A 63 -0.38 0.33 -4.25
CA LYS A 63 0.18 1.66 -4.49
C LYS A 63 -0.23 2.59 -3.34
N ILE A 64 0.72 3.36 -2.84
CA ILE A 64 0.48 4.41 -1.87
C ILE A 64 0.39 5.70 -2.66
N LYS A 65 -0.75 6.36 -2.64
CA LYS A 65 -0.95 7.66 -3.27
C LYS A 65 -0.88 8.75 -2.21
N ASN A 66 -0.13 9.79 -2.50
CA ASN A 66 -0.08 10.99 -1.69
C ASN A 66 -0.75 12.12 -2.47
N ASP A 67 -2.01 12.40 -2.12
CA ASP A 67 -2.82 13.46 -2.74
C ASP A 67 -2.84 14.72 -1.87
N ALA A 68 -1.90 14.84 -0.92
CA ALA A 68 -1.77 16.01 -0.08
C ALA A 68 -1.45 17.25 -0.92
N THR A 69 -2.20 18.32 -0.72
CA THR A 69 -1.98 19.61 -1.40
C THR A 69 -0.95 20.48 -0.69
N ASN A 70 -0.71 20.24 0.60
CA ASN A 70 0.25 20.96 1.43
C ASN A 70 1.59 20.20 1.48
N GLU A 71 2.70 20.89 1.22
CA GLU A 71 4.07 20.35 1.28
C GLU A 71 4.44 19.75 2.64
N GLU A 72 3.99 20.33 3.76
CA GLU A 72 4.21 19.76 5.10
C GLU A 72 3.55 18.38 5.24
N ARG A 73 2.30 18.27 4.76
CA ARG A 73 1.57 17.00 4.78
C ARG A 73 2.18 15.98 3.83
N LYS A 74 2.66 16.43 2.67
CA LYS A 74 3.38 15.56 1.73
C LYS A 74 4.62 14.98 2.40
N THR A 75 5.45 15.83 2.97
CA THR A 75 6.71 15.44 3.64
C THR A 75 6.42 14.49 4.81
N ALA A 76 5.43 14.81 5.65
CA ALA A 76 5.03 13.95 6.76
C ALA A 76 4.54 12.57 6.28
N ALA A 77 3.72 12.51 5.22
CA ALA A 77 3.28 11.25 4.64
C ALA A 77 4.47 10.46 4.07
N GLU A 78 5.40 11.10 3.37
CA GLU A 78 6.60 10.45 2.84
C GLU A 78 7.50 9.88 3.94
N GLU A 79 7.70 10.60 5.04
CA GLU A 79 8.45 10.12 6.20
C GLU A 79 7.78 8.89 6.85
N ILE A 80 6.45 8.89 6.97
CA ILE A 80 5.69 7.75 7.47
C ILE A 80 5.84 6.54 6.54
N ILE A 81 5.69 6.76 5.23
CA ILE A 81 5.83 5.71 4.20
C ILE A 81 7.23 5.10 4.26
N ARG A 82 8.26 5.95 4.30
CA ARG A 82 9.66 5.53 4.39
C ARG A 82 9.92 4.76 5.67
N SER A 83 9.57 5.32 6.83
CA SER A 83 9.74 4.67 8.13
C SER A 83 9.02 3.32 8.22
N TRP A 84 7.80 3.24 7.66
CA TRP A 84 7.04 2.00 7.59
C TRP A 84 7.74 0.97 6.70
N SER A 85 8.21 1.38 5.51
CA SER A 85 8.91 0.47 4.60
C SER A 85 10.22 -0.05 5.17
N GLU A 86 11.00 0.80 5.83
CA GLU A 86 12.25 0.41 6.51
C GLU A 86 11.95 -0.53 7.68
N LYS A 87 10.95 -0.21 8.51
CA LYS A 87 10.55 -1.02 9.67
C LYS A 87 10.12 -2.43 9.28
N PHE A 88 9.37 -2.57 8.18
CA PHE A 88 8.87 -3.86 7.72
C PHE A 88 9.71 -4.47 6.60
N LYS A 89 10.85 -3.85 6.25
CA LYS A 89 11.75 -4.27 5.17
C LYS A 89 11.02 -4.49 3.85
N LEU A 90 10.11 -3.58 3.52
CA LEU A 90 9.31 -3.60 2.30
C LEU A 90 9.99 -2.77 1.22
N LYS A 91 10.00 -3.28 0.00
CA LYS A 91 10.55 -2.61 -1.16
C LYS A 91 9.48 -1.69 -1.76
N LEU A 92 9.77 -0.40 -1.76
CA LEU A 92 8.95 0.62 -2.43
C LEU A 92 9.59 1.07 -3.73
N GLN A 93 8.77 1.34 -4.74
CA GLN A 93 9.19 1.94 -6.01
C GLN A 93 8.39 3.22 -6.26
N LYS A 94 9.05 4.38 -6.21
CA LYS A 94 8.42 5.66 -6.57
C LYS A 94 8.07 5.67 -8.06
N VAL A 95 6.87 6.12 -8.38
CA VAL A 95 6.40 6.33 -9.76
C VAL A 95 6.99 7.63 -10.27
N ALA A 96 7.65 7.60 -11.43
CA ALA A 96 8.25 8.79 -12.01
C ALA A 96 7.19 9.87 -12.27
N GLY A 97 7.45 11.09 -11.77
CA GLY A 97 6.57 12.25 -11.94
C GLY A 97 5.29 12.23 -11.11
N LYS A 98 5.15 11.32 -10.14
CA LYS A 98 3.99 11.26 -9.24
C LYS A 98 4.40 11.00 -7.81
N GLU A 99 3.65 11.55 -6.87
CA GLU A 99 3.73 11.21 -5.45
C GLU A 99 3.00 9.90 -5.17
N THR A 100 3.43 8.85 -5.86
CA THR A 100 2.86 7.51 -5.77
C THR A 100 3.98 6.49 -5.64
N TYR A 101 3.82 5.55 -4.72
CA TYR A 101 4.80 4.50 -4.45
C TYR A 101 4.16 3.13 -4.65
N TYR A 102 4.74 2.28 -5.49
CA TYR A 102 4.36 0.87 -5.58
C TYR A 102 5.02 0.08 -4.46
N VAL A 103 4.23 -0.75 -3.77
CA VAL A 103 4.71 -1.71 -2.77
C VAL A 103 4.99 -3.02 -3.50
N LEU A 104 6.28 -3.30 -3.73
CA LEU A 104 6.73 -4.46 -4.51
C LEU A 104 6.82 -5.76 -3.70
N GLY A 105 6.60 -5.70 -2.39
CA GLY A 105 6.76 -6.85 -1.49
C GLY A 105 7.95 -6.70 -0.53
N ARG A 106 8.40 -7.80 0.07
CA ARG A 106 9.58 -7.80 0.93
C ARG A 106 10.85 -7.54 0.12
N GLN A 107 11.77 -6.77 0.72
CA GLN A 107 13.13 -6.65 0.23
C GLN A 107 13.86 -7.96 0.49
N ILE A 108 13.65 -8.96 -0.39
CA ILE A 108 14.45 -10.18 -0.39
C ILE A 108 15.85 -9.74 -0.79
N SER A 109 16.73 -9.62 0.20
CA SER A 109 18.17 -9.59 -0.05
C SER A 109 18.51 -10.99 -0.55
N LYS A 110 18.53 -11.18 -1.88
CA LYS A 110 19.19 -12.35 -2.46
C LYS A 110 20.66 -12.20 -2.09
N ASN A 111 21.06 -12.94 -1.06
CA ASN A 111 22.44 -13.18 -0.71
C ASN A 111 23.02 -14.24 -1.67
#